data_AF-U3TUK5-F1
#
_entry.id   AF-U3TUK5-F1
#
_cell.length_a   1.000
_cell.length_b   1.000
_cell.length_c   1.000
_cell.angle_alpha   90.00
_cell.angle_beta   90.00
_cell.angle_gamma   90.00
#
_symmetry.space_group_name_H-M   'P 1'
#
loop_
_entity.id
_entity.type
_entity.pdbx_description
1 polymer ?
#
loop_
_entity_poly.entity_id
_entity_poly.type
_entity_poly.pdbx_seq_one_letter_code
_entity_poly.pdbx_strand_id
1 'polypeptide(L)'
;MRVVSQDFNDGDNLSLHLAWDEVPAGTKSFVVTCYDPDAPTDSGWWHWMVANIPAEVTVLSQGAGSSVAELPEGAIQTRTDFGQSGYGGAAPPQGE
;
A
#
# COMPACT_ATOMS: atom_id res chain seq x y z
N MET A 1 -6.92 -14.35 5.43
CA MET A 1 -6.56 -13.00 4.94
C MET A 1 -7.09 -12.83 3.53
N ARG A 2 -8.31 -12.31 3.44
CA ARG A 2 -8.85 -11.74 2.21
C ARG A 2 -8.60 -10.23 2.27
N VAL A 3 -8.16 -9.64 1.16
CA VAL A 3 -8.07 -8.18 1.03
C VAL A 3 -9.23 -7.71 0.18
N VAL A 4 -9.93 -6.68 0.64
CA VAL A 4 -10.98 -5.99 -0.11
C VAL A 4 -10.52 -4.56 -0.31
N SER A 5 -10.45 -4.12 -1.56
CA SER A 5 -10.29 -2.71 -1.92
C SER A 5 -11.61 -2.14 -2.40
N GLN A 6 -11.88 -0.89 -2.03
CA GLN A 6 -13.00 -0.10 -2.54
C GLN A 6 -12.45 1.22 -3.11
N ASP A 7 -13.11 1.73 -4.14
CA ASP A 7 -12.86 2.99 -4.84
C ASP A 7 -11.50 3.12 -5.56
N PHE A 8 -11.53 2.93 -6.89
CA PHE A 8 -10.45 3.31 -7.81
C PHE A 8 -10.70 4.75 -8.29
N ASN A 9 -9.90 5.71 -7.82
CA ASN A 9 -9.82 7.04 -8.44
C ASN A 9 -8.51 7.12 -9.23
N ASP A 10 -8.62 6.97 -10.55
CA ASP A 10 -7.46 7.14 -11.44
C ASP A 10 -6.99 8.60 -11.42
N GLY A 11 -5.71 8.79 -11.09
CA GLY A 11 -5.01 10.07 -11.26
C GLY A 11 -4.78 10.90 -10.00
N ASP A 12 -5.51 10.67 -8.90
CA ASP A 12 -5.37 11.48 -7.68
C ASP A 12 -4.15 11.10 -6.81
N ASN A 13 -3.45 10.02 -7.17
CA ASN A 13 -2.28 9.51 -6.44
C ASN A 13 -2.59 9.18 -4.96
N LEU A 14 -3.80 8.70 -4.69
CA LEU A 14 -4.23 8.28 -3.36
C LEU A 14 -4.08 6.77 -3.19
N SER A 15 -3.48 6.35 -2.08
CA SER A 15 -3.48 4.92 -1.71
C SER A 15 -4.91 4.43 -1.57
N LEU A 16 -5.20 3.22 -2.05
CA LEU A 16 -6.55 2.65 -1.98
C LEU A 16 -6.98 2.40 -0.54
N HIS A 17 -8.30 2.36 -0.32
CA HIS A 17 -8.85 1.74 0.88
C HIS A 17 -8.52 0.25 0.87
N LEU A 18 -8.00 -0.26 1.97
CA LEU A 18 -7.71 -1.68 2.14
C LEU A 18 -8.37 -2.16 3.44
N ALA A 19 -9.18 -3.21 3.35
CA ALA A 19 -9.69 -3.91 4.52
C ALA A 19 -9.34 -5.40 4.40
N TRP A 20 -9.07 -6.03 5.54
CA TRP A 20 -8.80 -7.47 5.59
C TRP A 20 -9.39 -8.14 6.82
N ASP A 21 -9.70 -9.41 6.67
CA ASP A 21 -10.30 -10.26 7.71
C ASP A 21 -9.64 -11.65 7.73
N GLU A 22 -10.19 -12.54 8.58
CA GLU A 22 -9.75 -13.92 8.73
C GLU A 22 -8.23 -14.02 8.98
N VAL A 23 -7.77 -13.23 9.95
CA VAL A 23 -6.37 -13.13 10.36
C VAL A 23 -5.98 -14.39 11.16
N PRO A 24 -4.88 -15.08 10.81
CA PRO A 24 -4.42 -16.25 11.56
C PRO A 24 -4.16 -15.95 13.03
N ALA A 25 -4.49 -16.92 13.90
CA ALA A 25 -4.21 -16.81 15.33
C ALA A 25 -2.71 -16.64 15.57
N GLY A 26 -2.35 -15.71 16.45
CA GLY A 26 -0.94 -15.42 16.77
C GLY A 26 -0.27 -14.37 15.88
N THR A 27 -0.94 -13.83 14.86
CA THR A 27 -0.47 -12.68 14.08
C THR A 27 -0.03 -11.55 15.00
N LYS A 28 1.14 -10.96 14.73
CA LYS A 28 1.75 -9.89 15.55
C LYS A 28 1.77 -8.54 14.86
N SER A 29 1.78 -8.54 13.54
CA SER A 29 1.70 -7.34 12.72
C SER A 29 1.43 -7.72 11.27
N PHE A 30 1.14 -6.73 10.44
CA PHE A 30 1.01 -6.86 8.99
C PHE A 30 2.05 -6.03 8.26
N VAL A 31 2.25 -6.42 7.00
CA VAL A 31 2.94 -5.65 5.98
C VAL A 31 1.97 -5.49 4.80
N VAL A 32 1.89 -4.29 4.24
CA VAL A 32 1.17 -4.01 3.01
C VAL A 32 2.17 -3.57 1.96
N THR A 33 2.07 -4.13 0.75
CA THR A 33 2.87 -3.71 -0.39
C THR A 33 1.98 -3.49 -1.61
N CYS A 34 2.39 -2.55 -2.47
CA CYS A 34 1.88 -2.37 -3.81
C CYS A 34 3.07 -2.49 -4.76
N TYR A 35 3.01 -3.45 -5.67
CA TYR A 35 4.11 -3.82 -6.54
C TYR A 35 3.58 -4.05 -7.96
N ASP A 36 4.25 -3.46 -8.93
CA ASP A 36 4.02 -3.66 -10.34
C ASP A 36 5.10 -4.63 -10.88
N PRO A 37 4.75 -5.89 -11.19
CA PRO A 37 5.68 -6.84 -11.80
C PRO A 37 5.99 -6.55 -13.27
N ASP A 38 5.15 -5.76 -13.95
CA ASP A 38 5.22 -5.51 -15.39
C ASP A 38 6.10 -4.30 -15.73
N ALA A 39 6.40 -3.46 -14.74
CA ALA A 39 7.31 -2.33 -14.91
C ALA A 39 8.67 -2.77 -15.54
N PRO A 40 9.11 -2.11 -16.63
CA PRO A 40 10.26 -2.54 -17.43
C PRO A 40 11.61 -2.14 -16.81
N THR A 41 11.89 -2.62 -15.60
CA THR A 41 13.10 -2.32 -14.81
C THR A 41 13.93 -3.55 -14.45
N ASP A 42 13.55 -4.73 -14.95
CA ASP A 42 14.03 -6.06 -14.54
C ASP A 42 13.70 -6.48 -13.09
N SER A 43 13.23 -5.55 -12.25
CA SER A 43 12.91 -5.80 -10.84
C SER A 43 11.48 -5.40 -10.46
N GLY A 44 10.64 -5.08 -11.45
CA GLY A 44 9.34 -4.45 -11.25
C GLY A 44 9.43 -3.09 -10.55
N TRP A 45 8.33 -2.65 -9.95
CA TRP A 45 8.25 -1.35 -9.29
C TRP A 45 7.46 -1.41 -7.98
N TRP A 46 8.11 -1.06 -6.86
CA TRP A 46 7.45 -0.90 -5.57
C TRP A 46 6.78 0.46 -5.48
N HIS A 47 5.45 0.47 -5.58
CA HIS A 47 4.61 1.67 -5.47
C HIS A 47 4.34 2.09 -4.02
N TRP A 48 4.29 1.12 -3.10
CA TRP A 48 4.03 1.38 -1.69
C TRP A 48 4.49 0.24 -0.80
N MET A 49 4.99 0.54 0.38
CA MET A 49 5.37 -0.44 1.40
C MET A 49 5.13 0.13 2.80
N VAL A 50 4.36 -0.60 3.61
CA VAL A 50 4.07 -0.27 5.01
C VAL A 50 4.37 -1.49 5.87
N ALA A 51 5.16 -1.29 6.92
CA ALA A 51 5.50 -2.33 7.89
C ALA A 51 5.02 -1.96 9.30
N ASN A 52 5.07 -2.94 10.21
CA ASN A 52 4.70 -2.79 11.62
C ASN A 52 3.24 -2.33 11.84
N ILE A 53 2.33 -2.65 10.92
CA ILE A 53 0.90 -2.41 11.14
C ILE A 53 0.45 -3.31 12.30
N PRO A 54 -0.12 -2.77 13.40
CA PRO A 54 -0.53 -3.58 14.55
C PRO A 54 -1.52 -4.69 14.19
N ALA A 55 -1.49 -5.81 14.91
CA ALA A 55 -2.30 -7.00 14.60
C ALA A 55 -3.82 -6.77 14.72
N GLU A 56 -4.23 -5.77 15.50
CA GLU A 56 -5.62 -5.34 15.68
C GLU A 56 -6.13 -4.47 14.51
N VAL A 57 -5.22 -3.90 13.72
CA VAL A 57 -5.60 -3.09 12.56
C VAL A 57 -6.00 -4.01 11.43
N THR A 58 -7.21 -3.80 10.93
CA THR A 58 -7.82 -4.56 9.83
C THR A 58 -8.26 -3.68 8.67
N VAL A 59 -7.91 -2.39 8.73
CA VAL A 59 -8.24 -1.40 7.73
C VAL A 59 -7.15 -0.34 7.61
N LEU A 60 -6.83 0.03 6.36
CA LEU A 60 -6.14 1.26 6.02
C LEU A 60 -7.10 2.10 5.18
N SER A 61 -7.37 3.32 5.65
CA SER A 61 -8.21 4.28 4.93
C SER A 61 -7.56 4.67 3.61
N GLN A 62 -8.39 5.06 2.65
CA GLN A 62 -7.90 5.70 1.42
C GLN A 62 -6.99 6.89 1.78
N GLY A 63 -5.87 7.02 1.08
CA GLY A 63 -4.90 8.08 1.31
C GLY A 63 -4.00 7.92 2.53
N ALA A 64 -4.05 6.79 3.26
CA ALA A 64 -3.13 6.48 4.36
C ALA A 64 -1.65 6.43 3.91
N GLY A 65 -1.39 6.10 2.64
CA GLY A 65 -0.08 6.16 2.00
C GLY A 65 0.25 7.53 1.40
N SER A 66 -0.72 8.44 1.28
CA SER A 66 -0.62 9.69 0.51
C SER A 66 -0.80 10.96 1.37
N SER A 67 -0.58 10.86 2.68
CA SER A 67 -0.69 11.98 3.65
C SER A 67 -2.07 12.62 3.74
N VAL A 68 -3.13 11.94 3.28
CA VAL A 68 -4.52 12.38 3.41
C VAL A 68 -5.19 11.75 4.63
N ALA A 69 -4.79 10.53 4.95
CA ALA A 69 -5.11 9.87 6.20
C ALA A 69 -3.83 9.48 6.92
N GLU A 70 -3.89 9.40 8.25
CA GLU A 70 -2.77 8.94 9.06
C GLU A 70 -2.61 7.43 8.97
N LEU A 71 -1.35 6.98 9.06
CA LEU A 71 -1.08 5.58 9.34
C LEU A 71 -1.48 5.24 10.79
N PRO A 72 -1.84 3.98 11.07
CA PRO A 72 -1.96 3.50 12.43
C PRO A 72 -0.68 3.73 13.24
N GLU A 73 -0.82 4.01 14.53
CA GLU A 73 0.33 4.16 15.42
C GLU A 73 1.25 2.92 15.38
N GLY A 74 2.56 3.15 15.28
CA GLY A 74 3.57 2.09 15.17
C GLY A 74 3.83 1.60 13.75
N ALA A 75 2.94 1.86 12.80
CA ALA A 75 3.18 1.54 11.39
C ALA A 75 4.19 2.52 10.77
N ILE A 76 5.01 2.02 9.85
CA ILE A 76 6.04 2.80 9.16
C ILE A 76 5.92 2.63 7.64
N GLN A 77 6.00 3.73 6.89
CA GLN A 77 6.21 3.69 5.45
C GLN A 77 7.70 3.59 5.17
N THR A 78 8.10 2.63 4.33
CA THR A 78 9.50 2.49 3.92
C THR A 78 9.75 3.17 2.58
N ARG A 79 11.02 3.28 2.18
CA ARG A 79 11.42 3.85 0.89
C ARG A 79 10.94 2.96 -0.26
N THR A 80 10.35 3.59 -1.28
CA THR A 80 9.90 2.97 -2.54
C THR A 80 10.89 3.21 -3.67
N ASP A 81 10.60 2.69 -4.87
CA ASP A 81 11.43 2.93 -6.08
C ASP A 81 11.33 4.38 -6.60
N PHE A 82 10.32 5.14 -6.15
CA PHE A 82 10.29 6.60 -6.32
C PHE A 82 11.37 7.34 -5.51
N GLY A 83 12.13 6.63 -4.66
CA GLY A 83 13.21 7.19 -3.84
C GLY A 83 12.74 7.85 -2.54
N GLN A 84 11.45 7.77 -2.22
CA GLN A 84 10.80 8.36 -1.04
C GLN A 84 9.87 7.36 -0.36
N SER A 85 9.48 7.63 0.89
CA SER A 85 8.38 6.93 1.56
C SER A 85 7.04 7.53 1.16
N GLY A 86 5.99 6.71 1.11
CA GLY A 86 4.70 7.13 0.59
C GLY A 86 4.19 6.17 -0.48
N TYR A 87 2.90 6.24 -0.77
CA TYR A 87 2.29 5.66 -1.97
C TYR A 87 2.59 6.56 -3.17
N GLY A 88 3.05 5.96 -4.26
CA GLY A 88 3.05 6.55 -5.60
C GLY A 88 2.20 5.70 -6.53
N GLY A 89 1.27 6.31 -7.25
CA GLY A 89 0.31 5.66 -8.13
C GLY A 89 0.93 5.14 -9.41
N ALA A 90 0.12 4.41 -10.18
CA ALA A 90 0.51 3.91 -11.48
C ALA A 90 0.77 5.07 -12.46
N ALA A 91 1.88 4.97 -13.18
CA ALA A 91 2.24 5.89 -14.25
C ALA A 91 3.00 5.11 -15.36
N PRO A 92 2.35 4.12 -15.99
CA PRO A 92 3.02 3.27 -16.98
C PRO A 92 3.45 4.08 -18.20
N PRO A 93 4.47 3.62 -18.95
CA PRO A 93 4.82 4.19 -20.24
C PRO A 93 3.62 4.30 -21.18
N GLN A 94 3.61 5.34 -22.01
CA GLN A 94 2.52 5.52 -22.98
C GLN A 94 2.50 4.35 -23.98
N GLY A 95 1.37 3.63 -24.04
CA GLY A 95 1.15 2.54 -24.99
C GLY A 95 1.18 1.13 -24.39
N GLU A 96 1.34 1.02 -23.07
CA GLU A 96 0.93 -0.16 -22.29
C GLU A 96 -0.56 -0.11 -21.91
#